data_AF-A0AAU5KP67-F1
#
_entry.id   AF-A0AAU5KP67-F1
#
_cell.length_a   1.000
_cell.length_b   1.000
_cell.length_c   1.000
_cell.angle_alpha   90.00
_cell.angle_beta   90.00
_cell.angle_gamma   90.00
#
_symmetry.space_group_name_H-M   'P 1'
#
loop_
_entity.id
_entity.type
_entity.pdbx_description
1 polymer ?
#
loop_
_entity_poly.entity_id
_entity_poly.type
_entity_poly.pdbx_seq_one_letter_code
_entity_poly.pdbx_strand_id
1 'polypeptide(L)'
;MRTKVRGGWRRSALAAAAGLALAAAFPPYDVWPLSVLAVAALSLLTRGRTFRQGAWTGFAFGLPFFLWLLDWIRVIGSDGWVALSAIEALFLWALGGGLALTSRLRCWPLWAACLWVTEEWARDRAPFGGFPWGRLAFANTSSPFTPLAALGGAPLVTFAVALTGTLLGYLALPWLRRLAARRSAPAVEPAGGRGAGQGVAAAADPAAEPAAAPPADQRDEPVTPAAPRPRHRVLLPLGAGACAALIVVSGYAVPVPTTSKDTAKVAVIQGNVPHPGMDFLGRPMQVLDNHAAETEALAAKIKAGQAPQPDLVIWPENSSDLDPYSDPLAYERITEAVRTIGVPTLVGALVDGPDAQHVQNEGIVWDPISGPGAHYTKQHPVPFGEYVPFRSVLAKVITRFQRVAHDFYPGKGTGVMQLGPARIGDVICFEVAYDEIVRDTVNDGGRVLVVQTNNATYARSGQPDQQLAMSRLRAVEHGRAVLIAATSGISAIIRPDGSIESRTSELTAAALSADVPLRDGKTLADRLGAAPEWALAVIGLLACGAAVLIERRRRPGSGTQPTAEPLSTVAP
;
A
#
# COMPACT_ATOMS: atom_id res chain seq x y z
N MET A 1 0.84 38.20 10.61
CA MET A 1 0.84 37.42 9.34
C MET A 1 2.09 36.52 9.20
N ARG A 2 3.31 37.04 9.39
CA ARG A 2 4.59 36.27 9.31
C ARG A 2 4.70 35.04 10.23
N THR A 3 4.10 35.05 11.43
CA THR A 3 4.12 33.92 12.39
C THR A 3 3.20 32.75 11.97
N LYS A 4 2.02 33.03 11.39
CA LYS A 4 1.11 31.99 10.86
C LYS A 4 1.71 31.29 9.62
N VAL A 5 2.42 32.04 8.77
CA VAL A 5 3.12 31.50 7.59
C VAL A 5 4.31 30.61 8.00
N ARG A 6 5.12 31.04 8.98
CA ARG A 6 6.24 30.24 9.52
C ARG A 6 5.82 28.93 10.18
N GLY A 7 4.63 28.85 10.78
CA GLY A 7 4.10 27.62 11.37
C GLY A 7 3.53 26.61 10.36
N GLY A 8 3.14 27.06 9.17
CA GLY A 8 2.67 26.21 8.08
C GLY A 8 3.79 25.42 7.43
N TRP A 9 4.92 26.09 7.13
CA TRP A 9 6.06 25.49 6.44
C TRP A 9 6.65 24.29 7.22
N ARG A 10 6.87 24.44 8.53
CA ARG A 10 7.43 23.36 9.38
C ARG A 10 6.58 22.11 9.36
N ARG A 11 5.25 22.27 9.30
CA ARG A 11 4.32 21.14 9.23
C ARG A 11 4.38 20.46 7.87
N SER A 12 4.39 21.23 6.79
CA SER A 12 4.55 20.67 5.45
C SER A 12 5.87 19.92 5.32
N ALA A 13 6.97 20.45 5.88
CA ALA A 13 8.27 19.79 5.88
C ALA A 13 8.26 18.47 6.67
N LEU A 14 7.65 18.45 7.87
CA LEU A 14 7.48 17.22 8.64
C LEU A 14 6.56 16.21 7.95
N ALA A 15 5.51 16.68 7.29
CA ALA A 15 4.62 15.83 6.50
C ALA A 15 5.37 15.20 5.32
N ALA A 16 6.15 15.99 4.58
CA ALA A 16 6.99 15.51 3.50
C ALA A 16 8.03 14.48 3.99
N ALA A 17 8.72 14.75 5.10
CA ALA A 17 9.66 13.82 5.70
C ALA A 17 8.98 12.50 6.12
N ALA A 18 7.77 12.55 6.67
CA ALA A 18 6.99 11.35 7.00
C ALA A 18 6.53 10.59 5.74
N GLY A 19 6.23 11.28 4.64
CA GLY A 19 5.94 10.66 3.35
C GLY A 19 7.15 9.95 2.75
N LEU A 20 8.33 10.57 2.80
CA LEU A 20 9.60 9.91 2.40
C LEU A 20 9.92 8.70 3.28
N ALA A 21 9.64 8.80 4.59
CA ALA A 21 9.77 7.66 5.50
C ALA A 21 8.80 6.53 5.13
N LEU A 22 7.58 6.85 4.70
CA LEU A 22 6.65 5.85 4.18
C LEU A 22 7.20 5.21 2.89
N ALA A 23 7.80 5.98 1.97
CA ALA A 23 8.41 5.42 0.75
C ALA A 23 9.51 4.40 1.09
N ALA A 24 10.35 4.70 2.08
CA ALA A 24 11.39 3.78 2.56
C ALA A 24 10.84 2.53 3.28
N ALA A 25 9.55 2.46 3.56
CA ALA A 25 8.92 1.24 4.07
C ALA A 25 8.65 0.21 2.96
N PHE A 26 8.67 0.62 1.69
CA PHE A 26 8.46 -0.26 0.54
C PHE A 26 9.79 -0.82 0.01
N PRO A 27 9.73 -1.92 -0.77
CA PRO A 27 10.88 -2.39 -1.51
C PRO A 27 11.44 -1.31 -2.45
N PRO A 28 12.77 -1.26 -2.65
CA PRO A 28 13.78 -2.25 -2.21
C PRO A 28 14.33 -2.04 -0.78
N TYR A 29 13.82 -1.06 -0.01
CA TYR A 29 14.37 -0.73 1.31
C TYR A 29 13.76 -1.56 2.45
N ASP A 30 12.47 -1.90 2.33
CA ASP A 30 11.73 -2.81 3.21
C ASP A 30 11.78 -2.48 4.71
N VAL A 31 11.90 -1.19 5.06
CA VAL A 31 11.92 -0.72 6.46
C VAL A 31 10.49 -0.56 6.99
N TRP A 32 9.75 -1.67 7.07
CA TRP A 32 8.32 -1.69 7.39
C TRP A 32 7.90 -0.88 8.63
N PRO A 33 8.68 -0.74 9.74
CA PRO A 33 8.25 0.07 10.88
C PRO A 33 8.04 1.54 10.54
N LEU A 34 8.67 2.05 9.49
CA LEU A 34 8.47 3.42 9.03
C LEU A 34 7.04 3.66 8.54
N SER A 35 6.33 2.63 8.05
CA SER A 35 4.92 2.75 7.68
C SER A 35 4.05 3.13 8.89
N VAL A 36 4.25 2.45 10.03
CA VAL A 36 3.56 2.73 11.31
C VAL A 36 3.89 4.14 11.81
N LEU A 37 5.16 4.54 11.76
CA LEU A 37 5.60 5.86 12.19
C LEU A 37 5.07 6.99 11.28
N ALA A 38 5.03 6.76 9.97
CA ALA A 38 4.49 7.71 9.01
C ALA A 38 2.99 7.94 9.23
N VAL A 39 2.21 6.89 9.47
CA VAL A 39 0.79 7.00 9.85
C VAL A 39 0.62 7.79 11.15
N ALA A 40 1.43 7.49 12.17
CA ALA A 40 1.41 8.22 13.44
C ALA A 40 1.69 9.71 13.25
N ALA A 41 2.72 10.04 12.45
CA ALA A 41 3.11 11.41 12.15
C ALA A 41 2.01 12.17 11.41
N LEU A 42 1.46 11.62 10.32
CA LEU A 42 0.39 12.28 9.55
C LEU A 42 -0.85 12.53 10.42
N SER A 43 -1.22 11.56 11.24
CA SER A 43 -2.34 11.66 12.19
C SER A 43 -2.14 12.78 13.22
N LEU A 44 -0.93 12.91 13.75
CA LEU A 44 -0.59 13.98 14.70
C LEU A 44 -0.52 15.36 14.04
N LEU A 45 -0.02 15.45 12.81
CA LEU A 45 0.11 16.71 12.06
C LEU A 45 -1.25 17.28 11.61
N THR A 46 -2.22 16.40 11.35
CA THR A 46 -3.60 16.77 10.97
C THR A 46 -4.52 17.03 12.16
N ARG A 47 -4.14 16.58 13.36
CA ARG A 47 -4.94 16.72 14.58
C ARG A 47 -5.24 18.18 14.94
N GLY A 48 -6.52 18.46 15.21
CA GLY A 48 -6.99 19.78 15.62
C GLY A 48 -6.90 20.83 14.51
N ARG A 49 -6.79 20.42 13.25
CA ARG A 49 -6.72 21.32 12.09
C ARG A 49 -8.07 21.45 11.40
N THR A 50 -8.18 22.46 10.53
CA THR A 50 -9.32 22.57 9.62
C THR A 50 -9.19 21.53 8.51
N PHE A 51 -10.29 21.20 7.84
CA PHE A 51 -10.28 20.30 6.68
C PHE A 51 -9.23 20.71 5.65
N ARG A 52 -9.22 21.99 5.23
CA ARG A 52 -8.26 22.52 4.24
C ARG A 52 -6.80 22.36 4.68
N GLN A 53 -6.51 22.62 5.95
CA GLN A 53 -5.17 22.45 6.49
C GLN A 53 -4.75 20.98 6.58
N GLY A 54 -5.68 20.10 6.97
CA GLY A 54 -5.49 18.65 6.97
C GLY A 54 -5.21 18.15 5.57
N ALA A 55 -6.02 18.57 4.60
CA ALA A 55 -5.92 18.13 3.22
C ALA A 55 -4.59 18.57 2.57
N TRP A 56 -4.16 19.80 2.79
CA TRP A 56 -2.81 20.24 2.38
C TRP A 56 -1.70 19.44 3.07
N THR A 57 -1.86 19.11 4.35
CA THR A 57 -0.86 18.28 5.08
C THR A 57 -0.79 16.88 4.48
N GLY A 58 -1.93 16.30 4.12
CA GLY A 58 -2.01 15.02 3.41
C GLY A 58 -1.37 15.06 2.02
N PHE A 59 -1.60 16.13 1.25
CA PHE A 59 -0.93 16.31 -0.04
C PHE A 59 0.59 16.49 0.10
N ALA A 60 1.03 17.30 1.06
CA ALA A 60 2.46 17.50 1.34
C ALA A 60 3.16 16.23 1.86
N PHE A 61 2.40 15.29 2.43
CA PHE A 61 2.86 13.95 2.76
C PHE A 61 2.89 13.04 1.53
N GLY A 62 1.80 13.01 0.76
CA GLY A 62 1.63 12.05 -0.34
C GLY A 62 2.45 12.34 -1.58
N LEU A 63 2.64 13.61 -1.95
CA LEU A 63 3.39 13.95 -3.15
C LEU A 63 4.85 13.44 -3.13
N PRO A 64 5.67 13.71 -2.10
CA PRO A 64 7.03 13.15 -2.05
C PRO A 64 7.04 11.63 -1.89
N PHE A 65 6.03 11.05 -1.23
CA PHE A 65 5.87 9.60 -1.11
C PHE A 65 5.72 8.95 -2.49
N PHE A 66 4.74 9.39 -3.30
CA PHE A 66 4.49 8.80 -4.62
C PHE A 66 5.56 9.16 -5.65
N LEU A 67 6.13 10.37 -5.61
CA LEU A 67 7.26 10.72 -6.47
C LEU A 67 8.43 9.74 -6.28
N TRP A 68 8.75 9.38 -5.04
CA TRP A 68 9.78 8.36 -4.79
C TRP A 68 9.30 6.98 -5.20
N LEU A 69 8.16 6.53 -4.66
CA LEU A 69 7.69 5.16 -4.83
C LEU A 69 7.53 4.76 -6.31
N LEU A 70 7.08 5.71 -7.14
CA LEU A 70 6.76 5.52 -8.55
C LEU A 70 7.84 6.03 -9.50
N ASP A 71 9.05 6.32 -9.01
CA ASP A 71 10.16 6.85 -9.83
C ASP A 71 10.46 5.98 -11.07
N TRP A 72 10.19 4.68 -10.98
CA TRP A 72 10.31 3.72 -12.09
C TRP A 72 9.41 4.02 -13.30
N ILE A 73 8.32 4.80 -13.15
CA ILE A 73 7.45 5.23 -14.26
C ILE A 73 8.17 6.17 -15.22
N ARG A 74 9.29 6.80 -14.81
CA ARG A 74 10.05 7.72 -15.67
C ARG A 74 10.51 7.10 -16.99
N VAL A 75 10.63 5.77 -17.07
CA VAL A 75 10.95 5.06 -18.31
C VAL A 75 9.89 5.32 -19.39
N ILE A 76 8.62 5.46 -19.01
CA ILE A 76 7.51 5.84 -19.90
C ILE A 76 7.53 7.35 -20.16
N GLY A 77 7.76 8.14 -19.12
CA GLY A 77 7.95 9.58 -19.21
C GLY A 77 7.86 10.31 -17.87
N SER A 78 8.68 11.35 -17.71
CA SER A 78 8.76 12.10 -16.45
C SER A 78 7.48 12.92 -16.15
N ASP A 79 6.80 13.40 -17.19
CA ASP A 79 5.50 14.06 -17.10
C ASP A 79 4.40 13.10 -16.63
N GLY A 80 4.36 11.88 -17.16
CA GLY A 80 3.43 10.83 -16.73
C GLY A 80 3.67 10.44 -15.27
N TRP A 81 4.93 10.26 -14.89
CA TRP A 81 5.34 10.01 -13.50
C TRP A 81 4.88 11.11 -12.54
N VAL A 82 5.13 12.39 -12.87
CA VAL A 82 4.70 13.52 -12.03
C VAL A 82 3.17 13.61 -11.96
N ALA A 83 2.48 13.46 -13.09
CA ALA A 83 1.03 13.52 -13.15
C ALA A 83 0.37 12.40 -12.33
N LEU A 84 0.81 11.15 -12.52
CA LEU A 84 0.34 10.01 -11.74
C LEU A 84 0.61 10.22 -10.25
N SER A 85 1.84 10.58 -9.88
CA SER A 85 2.19 10.85 -8.47
C SER A 85 1.34 11.94 -7.84
N ALA A 86 0.99 12.98 -8.61
CA ALA A 86 0.11 14.04 -8.16
C ALA A 86 -1.33 13.56 -7.98
N ILE A 87 -1.86 12.75 -8.91
CA ILE A 87 -3.20 12.15 -8.83
C ILE A 87 -3.29 11.24 -7.60
N GLU A 88 -2.32 10.33 -7.42
CA GLU A 88 -2.24 9.47 -6.25
C GLU A 88 -2.16 10.27 -4.94
N ALA A 89 -1.41 11.37 -4.93
CA ALA A 89 -1.32 12.27 -3.78
C ALA A 89 -2.64 13.01 -3.46
N LEU A 90 -3.61 13.10 -4.39
CA LEU A 90 -4.94 13.66 -4.11
C LEU A 90 -5.80 12.74 -3.23
N PHE A 91 -5.57 11.43 -3.25
CA PHE A 91 -6.20 10.52 -2.29
C PHE A 91 -5.69 10.78 -0.88
N LEU A 92 -4.38 11.03 -0.73
CA LEU A 92 -3.82 11.41 0.56
C LEU A 92 -4.20 12.85 0.97
N TRP A 93 -4.47 13.74 0.02
CA TRP A 93 -5.12 15.03 0.29
C TRP A 93 -6.51 14.81 0.90
N ALA A 94 -7.34 13.93 0.33
CA ALA A 94 -8.66 13.63 0.87
C ALA A 94 -8.57 12.99 2.26
N LEU A 95 -7.66 12.01 2.44
CA LEU A 95 -7.33 11.39 3.71
C LEU A 95 -6.96 12.44 4.76
N GLY A 96 -6.01 13.34 4.45
CA GLY A 96 -5.57 14.38 5.38
C GLY A 96 -6.71 15.30 5.84
N GLY A 97 -7.65 15.62 4.94
CA GLY A 97 -8.88 16.33 5.26
C GLY A 97 -9.79 15.53 6.21
N GLY A 98 -10.02 14.25 5.91
CA GLY A 98 -10.78 13.31 6.72
C GLY A 98 -10.19 13.12 8.12
N LEU A 99 -8.87 12.93 8.22
CA LEU A 99 -8.13 12.83 9.50
C LEU A 99 -8.32 14.10 10.34
N ALA A 100 -8.23 15.28 9.73
CA ALA A 100 -8.47 16.53 10.43
C ALA A 100 -9.91 16.64 10.97
N LEU A 101 -10.91 16.19 10.20
CA LEU A 101 -12.32 16.15 10.64
C LEU A 101 -12.53 15.17 11.80
N THR A 102 -12.18 13.91 11.60
CA THR A 102 -12.42 12.81 12.54
C THR A 102 -11.55 12.88 13.80
N SER A 103 -10.45 13.65 13.78
CA SER A 103 -9.62 13.90 14.96
C SER A 103 -10.37 14.51 16.16
N ARG A 104 -11.54 15.11 15.91
CA ARG A 104 -12.45 15.69 16.91
C ARG A 104 -13.36 14.67 17.58
N LEU A 105 -13.54 13.49 16.99
CA LEU A 105 -14.40 12.44 17.51
C LEU A 105 -13.73 11.68 18.67
N ARG A 106 -14.55 11.02 19.50
CA ARG A 106 -14.05 10.00 20.43
C ARG A 106 -13.50 8.83 19.62
N CYS A 107 -12.47 8.15 20.12
CA CYS A 107 -11.83 7.03 19.43
C CYS A 107 -11.28 7.39 18.03
N TRP A 108 -10.84 8.63 17.82
CA TRP A 108 -10.24 9.06 16.55
C TRP A 108 -9.16 8.15 15.95
N PRO A 109 -8.35 7.37 16.71
CA PRO A 109 -7.41 6.44 16.09
C PRO A 109 -8.10 5.39 15.21
N LEU A 110 -9.25 4.88 15.66
CA LEU A 110 -10.06 3.91 14.92
C LEU A 110 -10.56 4.50 13.59
N TRP A 111 -11.16 5.70 13.65
CA TRP A 111 -11.68 6.35 12.44
C TRP A 111 -10.57 6.71 11.45
N ALA A 112 -9.40 7.10 11.96
CA ALA A 112 -8.23 7.34 11.14
C ALA A 112 -7.76 6.07 10.42
N ALA A 113 -7.76 4.92 11.08
CA ALA A 113 -7.44 3.64 10.46
C ALA A 113 -8.46 3.22 9.38
N CYS A 114 -9.75 3.40 9.64
CA CYS A 114 -10.80 3.19 8.62
C CYS A 114 -10.61 4.12 7.41
N LEU A 115 -10.19 5.37 7.61
CA LEU A 115 -9.96 6.32 6.53
C LEU A 115 -8.76 5.96 5.63
N TRP A 116 -7.72 5.32 6.18
CA TRP A 116 -6.63 4.75 5.36
C TRP A 116 -7.16 3.68 4.41
N VAL A 117 -7.99 2.75 4.91
CA VAL A 117 -8.64 1.77 4.04
C VAL A 117 -9.60 2.43 3.05
N THR A 118 -10.29 3.51 3.46
CA THR A 118 -11.23 4.24 2.59
C THR A 118 -10.52 4.87 1.39
N GLU A 119 -9.35 5.47 1.59
CA GLU A 119 -8.62 6.09 0.48
C GLU A 119 -8.02 5.04 -0.45
N GLU A 120 -7.43 3.96 0.11
CA GLU A 120 -6.94 2.84 -0.71
C GLU A 120 -8.07 2.21 -1.52
N TRP A 121 -9.23 1.97 -0.91
CA TRP A 121 -10.43 1.45 -1.60
C TRP A 121 -10.82 2.30 -2.81
N ALA A 122 -10.73 3.63 -2.69
CA ALA A 122 -11.08 4.55 -3.77
C ALA A 122 -9.98 4.59 -4.85
N ARG A 123 -8.71 4.58 -4.44
CA ARG A 123 -7.53 4.67 -5.30
C ARG A 123 -7.30 3.41 -6.12
N ASP A 124 -7.62 2.26 -5.54
CA ASP A 124 -7.58 0.94 -6.18
C ASP A 124 -8.65 0.77 -7.27
N ARG A 125 -9.60 1.71 -7.40
CA ARG A 125 -10.73 1.62 -8.35
C ARG A 125 -10.87 2.80 -9.30
N ALA A 126 -10.30 3.96 -8.94
CA ALA A 126 -10.48 5.18 -9.71
C ALA A 126 -9.19 6.02 -9.74
N PRO A 127 -8.94 6.75 -10.84
CA PRO A 127 -9.61 6.67 -12.14
C PRO A 127 -9.17 5.43 -12.95
N PHE A 128 -9.89 5.11 -14.04
CA PHE A 128 -9.47 4.10 -15.03
C PHE A 128 -9.22 2.68 -14.51
N GLY A 129 -10.00 2.23 -13.53
CA GLY A 129 -9.77 0.92 -12.90
C GLY A 129 -8.81 0.99 -11.71
N GLY A 130 -8.23 2.15 -11.41
CA GLY A 130 -7.43 2.41 -10.22
C GLY A 130 -5.95 2.09 -10.36
N PHE A 131 -5.18 2.42 -9.33
CA PHE A 131 -3.73 2.19 -9.27
C PHE A 131 -3.30 1.78 -7.84
N PRO A 132 -3.35 0.48 -7.52
CA PRO A 132 -3.23 -0.03 -6.13
C PRO A 132 -1.81 0.02 -5.53
N TRP A 133 -0.90 0.83 -6.07
CA TRP A 133 0.48 0.94 -5.58
C TRP A 133 0.58 1.75 -4.30
N GLY A 134 1.49 1.40 -3.38
CA GLY A 134 1.69 2.20 -2.17
C GLY A 134 0.67 1.97 -1.07
N ARG A 135 -0.14 0.91 -1.15
CA ARG A 135 -0.96 0.44 -0.02
C ARG A 135 -0.08 0.05 1.17
N LEU A 136 -0.52 0.36 2.38
CA LEU A 136 0.24 0.02 3.61
C LEU A 136 0.49 -1.48 3.73
N ALA A 137 -0.44 -2.31 3.22
CA ALA A 137 -0.29 -3.76 3.18
C ALA A 137 0.96 -4.23 2.41
N PHE A 138 1.28 -3.58 1.28
CA PHE A 138 2.42 -3.96 0.44
C PHE A 138 3.77 -3.50 0.99
N ALA A 139 3.79 -2.59 1.97
CA ALA A 139 5.00 -2.30 2.77
C ALA A 139 5.22 -3.32 3.92
N ASN A 140 4.26 -4.22 4.15
CA ASN A 140 4.23 -5.09 5.32
C ASN A 140 4.15 -6.58 4.94
N THR A 141 4.99 -7.02 4.00
CA THR A 141 4.96 -8.36 3.38
C THR A 141 5.89 -9.36 4.07
N SER A 142 6.81 -8.88 4.91
CA SER A 142 7.61 -9.65 5.89
C SER A 142 7.55 -8.98 7.26
N SER A 143 6.35 -8.84 7.80
CA SER A 143 6.12 -8.16 9.08
C SER A 143 5.22 -9.01 9.99
N PRO A 144 5.11 -8.67 11.28
CA PRO A 144 4.09 -9.25 12.15
C PRO A 144 2.66 -9.04 11.64
N PHE A 145 2.41 -8.09 10.74
CA PHE A 145 1.08 -7.86 10.18
C PHE A 145 0.76 -8.76 8.99
N THR A 146 1.75 -9.34 8.30
CA THR A 146 1.54 -10.13 7.07
C THR A 146 0.49 -11.23 7.25
N PRO A 147 0.52 -12.04 8.33
CA PRO A 147 -0.44 -13.13 8.50
C PRO A 147 -1.91 -12.68 8.55
N LEU A 148 -2.19 -11.43 8.94
CA LEU A 148 -3.55 -10.88 8.96
C LEU A 148 -4.19 -10.87 7.56
N ALA A 149 -3.40 -10.91 6.49
CA ALA A 149 -3.89 -11.04 5.12
C ALA A 149 -4.76 -12.29 4.94
N ALA A 150 -4.46 -13.41 5.62
CA ALA A 150 -5.27 -14.63 5.54
C ALA A 150 -6.67 -14.48 6.18
N LEU A 151 -6.89 -13.44 7.00
CA LEU A 151 -8.15 -13.19 7.68
C LEU A 151 -9.07 -12.22 6.92
N GLY A 152 -8.51 -11.16 6.35
CA GLY A 152 -9.31 -10.10 5.72
C GLY A 152 -8.61 -9.39 4.57
N GLY A 153 -7.63 -10.06 3.96
CA GLY A 153 -6.88 -9.58 2.81
C GLY A 153 -5.96 -8.39 3.12
N ALA A 154 -5.43 -7.81 2.05
CA ALA A 154 -4.67 -6.56 2.12
C ALA A 154 -5.37 -5.43 2.91
N PRO A 155 -6.70 -5.21 2.81
CA PRO A 155 -7.40 -4.16 3.57
C PRO A 155 -7.26 -4.30 5.09
N LEU A 156 -7.29 -5.54 5.62
CA LEU A 156 -7.12 -5.76 7.06
C LEU A 156 -5.69 -5.49 7.52
N VAL A 157 -4.69 -5.80 6.69
CA VAL A 157 -3.28 -5.45 6.97
C VAL A 157 -3.11 -3.94 7.00
N THR A 158 -3.63 -3.22 5.99
CA THR A 158 -3.64 -1.75 5.98
C THR A 158 -4.29 -1.19 7.25
N PHE A 159 -5.47 -1.71 7.62
CA PHE A 159 -6.16 -1.30 8.83
C PHE A 159 -5.33 -1.51 10.09
N ALA A 160 -4.70 -2.67 10.24
CA ALA A 160 -3.89 -3.02 11.41
C ALA A 160 -2.66 -2.12 11.55
N VAL A 161 -1.95 -1.87 10.45
CA VAL A 161 -0.80 -0.94 10.40
C VAL A 161 -1.26 0.47 10.76
N ALA A 162 -2.35 0.94 10.16
CA ALA A 162 -2.88 2.27 10.39
C ALA A 162 -3.39 2.47 11.82
N LEU A 163 -4.08 1.46 12.37
CA LEU A 163 -4.57 1.48 13.74
C LEU A 163 -3.42 1.48 14.74
N THR A 164 -2.38 0.69 14.50
CA THR A 164 -1.17 0.69 15.32
C THR A 164 -0.51 2.07 15.31
N GLY A 165 -0.29 2.67 14.13
CA GLY A 165 0.31 4.00 14.00
C GLY A 165 -0.51 5.09 14.70
N THR A 166 -1.83 5.09 14.52
CA THR A 166 -2.72 6.08 15.14
C THR A 166 -2.82 5.92 16.66
N LEU A 167 -2.80 4.69 17.19
CA LEU A 167 -2.76 4.40 18.63
C LEU A 167 -1.43 4.83 19.26
N LEU A 168 -0.29 4.60 18.59
CA LEU A 168 1.00 5.11 19.03
C LEU A 168 1.04 6.64 19.00
N GLY A 169 0.47 7.26 17.98
CA GLY A 169 0.25 8.70 17.93
C GLY A 169 -0.58 9.19 19.12
N TYR A 170 -1.65 8.47 19.48
CA TYR A 170 -2.47 8.78 20.65
C TYR A 170 -1.69 8.66 21.97
N LEU A 171 -0.91 7.60 22.15
CA LEU A 171 -0.01 7.39 23.29
C LEU A 171 1.00 8.54 23.44
N ALA A 172 1.51 9.09 22.34
CA ALA A 172 2.49 10.19 22.36
C ALA A 172 1.91 11.55 22.76
N LEU A 173 0.58 11.76 22.66
CA LEU A 173 -0.05 13.07 22.87
C LEU A 173 0.25 13.75 24.23
N PRO A 174 0.16 13.05 25.39
CA PRO A 174 0.46 13.67 26.68
C PRO A 174 1.90 14.15 26.76
N TRP A 175 2.84 13.39 26.20
CA TRP A 175 4.26 13.73 26.19
C TRP A 175 4.54 14.93 25.29
N LEU A 176 4.00 14.95 24.08
CA LEU A 176 4.13 16.08 23.14
C LEU A 176 3.54 17.38 23.72
N ARG A 177 2.43 17.29 24.45
CA ARG A 177 1.84 18.44 25.16
C ARG A 177 2.76 18.99 26.25
N ARG A 178 3.41 18.11 27.02
CA ARG A 178 4.39 18.52 28.05
C ARG A 178 5.61 19.20 27.42
N LEU A 179 6.13 18.68 26.31
CA LEU A 179 7.25 19.29 25.59
C LEU A 179 6.90 20.67 25.03
N ALA A 180 5.70 20.82 24.47
CA ALA A 180 5.21 22.11 23.99
C ALA A 180 5.10 23.12 25.14
N ALA A 181 4.52 22.73 26.28
CA ALA A 181 4.42 23.59 27.46
C ALA A 181 5.80 24.03 27.99
N ARG A 182 6.79 23.13 28.02
CA ARG A 182 8.17 23.45 28.42
C ARG A 182 8.84 24.47 27.49
N ARG A 183 8.60 24.37 26.18
CA ARG A 183 9.14 25.33 25.18
C ARG A 183 8.46 26.70 25.23
N SER A 184 7.27 26.78 25.81
CA SER A 184 6.49 28.02 25.96
C SER A 184 6.61 28.64 27.35
N ALA A 185 7.31 27.99 28.30
CA ALA A 185 7.57 28.57 29.60
C ALA A 185 8.55 29.76 29.46
N PRO A 186 8.23 30.94 30.01
CA PRO A 186 9.17 32.06 29.99
C PRO A 186 10.45 31.67 30.73
N ALA A 187 11.61 32.07 30.19
CA ALA A 187 12.87 31.95 30.89
C ALA A 187 12.75 32.77 32.18
N VAL A 188 12.79 32.10 33.34
CA VAL A 188 12.92 32.78 34.62
C VAL A 188 14.32 33.35 34.64
N GLU A 189 14.46 34.66 34.41
CA GLU A 189 15.71 35.35 34.71
C GLU A 189 15.99 35.19 36.20
N PRO A 190 17.21 34.78 36.61
CA PRO A 190 17.57 34.81 38.01
C PRO A 190 17.53 36.27 38.45
N ALA A 191 16.75 36.57 39.48
CA ALA A 191 16.73 37.87 40.13
C ALA A 191 18.10 38.14 40.77
N GLY A 192 19.03 38.64 39.96
CA GLY A 192 20.34 39.10 40.37
C GLY A 192 20.21 40.47 41.01
N GLY A 193 20.07 40.49 42.33
CA GLY A 193 20.22 41.70 43.13
C GLY A 193 21.59 42.33 42.88
N ARG A 194 21.60 43.55 42.35
CA ARG A 194 22.71 44.51 42.48
C ARG A 194 22.14 45.83 42.96
N GLY A 195 21.93 45.91 44.27
CA GLY A 195 21.84 47.15 45.02
C GLY A 195 23.03 47.21 45.97
N ALA A 196 24.18 47.69 45.49
CA ALA A 196 25.28 48.09 46.35
C ALA A 196 25.03 49.55 46.76
N GLY A 197 24.83 49.78 48.05
CA GLY A 197 24.55 51.10 48.60
C GLY A 197 24.58 51.09 50.13
N GLN A 198 25.80 51.14 50.66
CA GLN A 198 26.28 51.76 51.91
C GLN A 198 25.26 52.09 53.02
N GLY A 199 25.55 51.67 54.26
CA GLY A 199 24.96 52.31 55.44
C GLY A 199 25.02 51.54 56.76
N VAL A 200 26.22 51.47 57.36
CA VAL A 200 26.54 51.61 58.80
C VAL A 200 25.75 50.80 59.87
N ALA A 201 26.56 50.21 60.76
CA ALA A 201 26.23 49.40 61.93
C ALA A 201 25.46 50.12 63.04
N ALA A 202 24.68 49.35 63.81
CA ALA A 202 24.64 49.45 65.28
C ALA A 202 23.98 48.19 65.89
N ALA A 203 24.64 47.63 66.90
CA ALA A 203 24.15 46.58 67.77
C ALA A 203 23.31 47.16 68.91
N ALA A 204 22.28 46.45 69.37
CA ALA A 204 21.77 46.50 70.74
C ALA A 204 20.86 45.30 71.05
N ASP A 205 20.97 44.86 72.30
CA ASP A 205 20.48 43.65 72.98
C ASP A 205 19.00 43.81 73.47
N PRO A 206 18.40 42.93 74.31
CA PRO A 206 17.02 42.46 74.18
C PRO A 206 16.09 43.05 75.27
N ALA A 207 14.86 42.53 75.32
CA ALA A 207 13.85 42.68 76.38
C ALA A 207 12.90 43.89 76.28
N ALA A 208 11.65 43.60 75.89
CA ALA A 208 10.43 44.06 76.56
C ALA A 208 9.18 43.44 75.88
N GLU A 209 8.43 42.64 76.62
CA GLU A 209 6.99 42.35 76.41
C GLU A 209 6.18 43.21 77.41
N PRO A 210 4.83 43.27 77.39
CA PRO A 210 3.85 43.05 76.31
C PRO A 210 2.74 44.14 76.29
N ALA A 211 1.92 44.23 75.25
CA ALA A 211 0.59 44.84 75.36
C ALA A 211 -0.40 44.27 74.33
N ALA A 212 -1.53 43.80 74.85
CA ALA A 212 -2.60 43.11 74.16
C ALA A 212 -3.59 44.04 73.45
N ALA A 213 -4.18 43.58 72.34
CA ALA A 213 -5.52 43.91 71.83
C ALA A 213 -5.91 42.92 70.68
N PRO A 214 -7.18 42.87 70.23
CA PRO A 214 -8.26 41.95 70.59
C PRO A 214 -8.49 40.82 69.53
N PRO A 215 -9.42 39.86 69.71
CA PRO A 215 -9.53 38.70 68.83
C PRO A 215 -10.18 39.07 67.48
N ALA A 216 -9.53 38.67 66.39
CA ALA A 216 -10.10 38.71 65.05
C ALA A 216 -10.88 37.41 64.75
N ASP A 217 -12.20 37.56 64.71
CA ASP A 217 -13.12 37.02 63.69
C ASP A 217 -12.64 35.75 62.95
N GLN A 218 -13.08 34.57 63.43
CA GLN A 218 -13.04 33.33 62.67
C GLN A 218 -14.03 33.44 61.50
N ARG A 219 -13.52 33.83 60.33
CA ARG A 219 -14.22 33.56 59.08
C ARG A 219 -13.89 32.16 58.63
N ASP A 220 -14.91 31.31 58.63
CA ASP A 220 -14.96 30.03 57.92
C ASP A 220 -14.54 30.25 56.45
N GLU A 221 -13.32 29.89 56.10
CA GLU A 221 -12.98 29.67 54.69
C GLU A 221 -13.59 28.33 54.25
N PRO A 222 -14.38 28.30 53.16
CA PRO A 222 -14.90 27.04 52.64
C PRO A 222 -13.73 26.20 52.11
N VAL A 223 -13.46 25.08 52.80
CA VAL A 223 -12.61 24.00 52.31
C VAL A 223 -13.14 23.55 50.96
N THR A 224 -12.48 23.98 49.89
CA THR A 224 -12.77 23.54 48.53
C THR A 224 -12.48 22.03 48.46
N PRO A 225 -13.44 21.18 48.05
CA PRO A 225 -13.17 19.75 47.96
C PRO A 225 -12.04 19.54 46.94
N ALA A 226 -10.96 18.89 47.39
CA ALA A 226 -9.81 18.58 46.56
C ALA A 226 -10.28 17.89 45.26
N ALA A 227 -10.00 18.53 44.12
CA ALA A 227 -10.33 17.98 42.82
C ALA A 227 -9.79 16.54 42.69
N PRO A 228 -10.58 15.58 42.16
CA PRO A 228 -10.15 14.19 42.07
C PRO A 228 -8.83 14.08 41.27
N ARG A 229 -7.81 13.47 41.90
CA ARG A 229 -6.48 13.26 41.30
C ARG A 229 -6.58 12.47 39.98
N PRO A 230 -5.72 12.73 38.98
CA PRO A 230 -5.97 12.42 37.57
C PRO A 230 -5.55 10.99 37.18
N ARG A 231 -5.96 9.94 37.91
CA ARG A 231 -5.61 8.55 37.56
C ARG A 231 -6.14 8.13 36.19
N HIS A 232 -7.35 8.58 35.82
CA HIS A 232 -7.94 8.32 34.51
C HIS A 232 -7.21 8.97 33.32
N ARG A 233 -6.42 10.04 33.53
CA ARG A 233 -5.74 10.76 32.43
C ARG A 233 -4.47 10.04 31.93
N VAL A 234 -3.94 9.09 32.70
CA VAL A 234 -2.71 8.34 32.36
C VAL A 234 -3.02 6.90 31.89
N LEU A 235 -4.11 6.29 32.36
CA LEU A 235 -4.47 4.91 32.01
C LEU A 235 -4.93 4.73 30.55
N LEU A 236 -5.66 5.70 29.99
CA LEU A 236 -6.13 5.68 28.59
C LEU A 236 -5.00 5.60 27.54
N PRO A 237 -3.95 6.45 27.58
CA PRO A 237 -2.84 6.34 26.64
C PRO A 237 -2.02 5.05 26.82
N LEU A 238 -1.83 4.57 28.05
CA LEU A 238 -1.16 3.27 28.30
C LEU A 238 -1.97 2.09 27.72
N GLY A 239 -3.31 2.11 27.87
CA GLY A 239 -4.19 1.14 27.24
C GLY A 239 -4.07 1.15 25.71
N ALA A 240 -3.93 2.32 25.08
CA ALA A 240 -3.70 2.42 23.63
C ALA A 240 -2.36 1.81 23.21
N GLY A 241 -1.30 1.98 24.02
CA GLY A 241 -0.02 1.32 23.80
C GLY A 241 -0.11 -0.21 23.88
N ALA A 242 -0.82 -0.72 24.89
CA ALA A 242 -1.08 -2.15 25.01
C ALA A 242 -1.90 -2.69 23.83
N CYS A 243 -2.95 -2.00 23.39
CA CYS A 243 -3.71 -2.37 22.20
C CYS A 243 -2.84 -2.38 20.94
N ALA A 244 -1.97 -1.38 20.74
CA ALA A 244 -1.04 -1.35 19.61
C ALA A 244 -0.08 -2.56 19.63
N ALA A 245 0.49 -2.88 20.79
CA ALA A 245 1.35 -4.06 20.94
C ALA A 245 0.59 -5.37 20.66
N LEU A 246 -0.65 -5.49 21.14
CA LEU A 246 -1.50 -6.66 20.86
C LEU A 246 -1.82 -6.83 19.37
N ILE A 247 -2.05 -5.74 18.63
CA ILE A 247 -2.27 -5.79 17.18
C ILE A 247 -1.00 -6.24 16.44
N VAL A 248 0.19 -5.79 16.86
CA VAL A 248 1.45 -6.24 16.25
C VAL A 248 1.66 -7.73 16.50
N VAL A 249 1.42 -8.20 17.73
CA VAL A 249 1.67 -9.60 18.10
C VAL A 249 0.57 -10.54 17.58
N SER A 250 -0.65 -10.05 17.30
CA SER A 250 -1.77 -10.89 16.88
C SER A 250 -1.52 -11.66 15.59
N GLY A 251 -0.71 -11.12 14.67
CA GLY A 251 -0.39 -11.82 13.42
C GLY A 251 0.36 -13.13 13.65
N TYR A 252 1.18 -13.25 14.69
CA TYR A 252 1.83 -14.52 15.04
C TYR A 252 0.86 -15.60 15.52
N ALA A 253 -0.35 -15.22 15.93
CA ALA A 253 -1.40 -16.15 16.33
C ALA A 253 -2.35 -16.51 15.17
N VAL A 254 -2.20 -15.89 13.99
CA VAL A 254 -3.05 -16.18 12.83
C VAL A 254 -2.59 -17.49 12.18
N PRO A 255 -3.46 -18.49 12.07
CA PRO A 255 -3.13 -19.71 11.36
C PRO A 255 -3.09 -19.41 9.85
N VAL A 256 -1.91 -19.45 9.25
CA VAL A 256 -1.75 -19.39 7.79
C VAL A 256 -1.76 -20.84 7.27
N PRO A 257 -2.79 -21.28 6.53
CA PRO A 257 -2.90 -22.66 6.12
C PRO A 257 -1.87 -23.00 5.03
N THR A 258 -0.87 -23.82 5.35
CA THR A 258 0.24 -24.16 4.44
C THR A 258 0.27 -25.63 4.00
N THR A 259 -0.36 -26.53 4.75
CA THR A 259 -0.26 -27.99 4.57
C THR A 259 -1.05 -28.51 3.36
N SER A 260 -0.40 -29.30 2.50
CA SER A 260 -1.06 -29.99 1.37
C SER A 260 -0.71 -31.48 1.36
N LYS A 261 -1.62 -32.30 0.83
CA LYS A 261 -1.35 -33.72 0.50
C LYS A 261 -0.76 -33.87 -0.91
N ASP A 262 -1.16 -32.98 -1.80
CA ASP A 262 -0.75 -33.00 -3.20
C ASP A 262 0.35 -31.95 -3.42
N THR A 263 1.34 -32.33 -4.21
CA THR A 263 2.42 -31.44 -4.66
C THR A 263 2.61 -31.59 -6.15
N ALA A 264 3.16 -30.56 -6.80
CA ALA A 264 3.68 -30.65 -8.16
C ALA A 264 5.11 -30.13 -8.19
N LYS A 265 5.97 -30.79 -8.97
CA LYS A 265 7.29 -30.28 -9.30
C LYS A 265 7.17 -29.30 -10.44
N VAL A 266 7.53 -28.05 -10.20
CA VAL A 266 7.38 -26.98 -11.18
C VAL A 266 8.74 -26.49 -11.63
N ALA A 267 8.83 -26.07 -12.88
CA ALA A 267 9.95 -25.29 -13.39
C ALA A 267 9.48 -23.92 -13.88
N VAL A 268 10.17 -22.86 -13.45
CA VAL A 268 9.93 -21.48 -13.89
C VAL A 268 11.13 -21.03 -14.73
N ILE A 269 10.87 -20.62 -15.96
CA ILE A 269 11.91 -20.28 -16.93
C ILE A 269 12.03 -18.77 -17.10
N GLN A 270 13.25 -18.27 -16.99
CA GLN A 270 13.61 -16.88 -17.26
C GLN A 270 14.66 -16.87 -18.37
N GLY A 271 14.26 -16.50 -19.58
CA GLY A 271 15.11 -16.46 -20.76
C GLY A 271 15.96 -15.20 -20.86
N ASN A 272 15.56 -14.11 -20.20
CA ASN A 272 16.11 -12.76 -20.32
C ASN A 272 15.79 -12.09 -21.68
N VAL A 273 16.06 -10.78 -21.74
CA VAL A 273 15.94 -9.95 -22.95
C VAL A 273 17.33 -9.51 -23.43
N PRO A 274 17.50 -9.20 -24.73
CA PRO A 274 18.77 -8.69 -25.26
C PRO A 274 19.18 -7.35 -24.63
N HIS A 275 18.22 -6.44 -24.40
CA HIS A 275 18.43 -5.15 -23.75
C HIS A 275 17.20 -4.78 -22.89
N PRO A 276 17.38 -4.15 -21.72
CA PRO A 276 16.25 -3.63 -20.93
C PRO A 276 15.65 -2.35 -21.53
N GLY A 277 14.44 -1.98 -21.10
CA GLY A 277 13.76 -0.74 -21.51
C GLY A 277 12.53 -0.98 -22.38
N MET A 278 12.05 0.07 -23.08
CA MET A 278 10.83 0.00 -23.91
C MET A 278 11.02 -0.78 -25.22
N ASP A 279 12.26 -0.94 -25.68
CA ASP A 279 12.59 -1.62 -26.95
C ASP A 279 13.16 -3.04 -26.70
N PHE A 280 12.72 -3.68 -25.61
CA PHE A 280 13.28 -4.93 -25.10
C PHE A 280 13.07 -6.13 -26.02
N LEU A 281 12.04 -6.10 -26.87
CA LEU A 281 11.69 -7.19 -27.78
C LEU A 281 12.84 -7.53 -28.75
N GLY A 282 13.71 -6.55 -29.06
CA GLY A 282 14.88 -6.78 -29.89
C GLY A 282 14.51 -7.17 -31.32
N ARG A 283 15.14 -8.22 -31.86
CA ARG A 283 14.75 -8.80 -33.15
C ARG A 283 13.59 -9.78 -32.95
N PRO A 284 12.65 -9.89 -33.91
CA PRO A 284 11.59 -10.90 -33.85
C PRO A 284 12.15 -12.27 -33.50
N MET A 285 11.41 -13.05 -32.71
CA MET A 285 11.79 -14.38 -32.19
C MET A 285 12.87 -14.38 -31.10
N GLN A 286 13.61 -13.29 -30.86
CA GLN A 286 14.78 -13.34 -29.99
C GLN A 286 14.42 -13.65 -28.52
N VAL A 287 13.33 -13.08 -28.01
CA VAL A 287 12.85 -13.35 -26.65
C VAL A 287 12.33 -14.79 -26.55
N LEU A 288 11.58 -15.23 -27.56
CA LEU A 288 11.10 -16.61 -27.67
C LEU A 288 12.27 -17.62 -27.66
N ASP A 289 13.27 -17.38 -28.49
CA ASP A 289 14.46 -18.23 -28.59
C ASP A 289 15.21 -18.31 -27.26
N ASN A 290 15.28 -17.21 -26.51
CA ASN A 290 15.89 -17.22 -25.19
C ASN A 290 15.16 -18.14 -24.20
N HIS A 291 13.82 -18.05 -24.14
CA HIS A 291 13.00 -18.91 -23.26
C HIS A 291 13.04 -20.38 -23.69
N ALA A 292 12.98 -20.63 -24.99
CA ALA A 292 13.07 -21.96 -25.56
C ALA A 292 14.46 -22.58 -25.29
N ALA A 293 15.54 -21.82 -25.48
CA ALA A 293 16.91 -22.28 -25.21
C ALA A 293 17.16 -22.61 -23.73
N GLU A 294 16.65 -21.79 -22.80
CA GLU A 294 16.78 -22.09 -21.36
C GLU A 294 15.96 -23.34 -20.97
N THR A 295 14.80 -23.54 -21.61
CA THR A 295 13.99 -24.76 -21.44
C THR A 295 14.73 -26.00 -21.94
N GLU A 296 15.38 -25.91 -23.09
CA GLU A 296 16.20 -26.99 -23.66
C GLU A 296 17.46 -27.26 -22.82
N ALA A 297 18.07 -26.21 -22.26
CA ALA A 297 19.19 -26.34 -21.33
C ALA A 297 18.77 -27.07 -20.05
N LEU A 298 17.57 -26.79 -19.52
CA LEU A 298 17.00 -27.55 -18.40
C LEU A 298 16.76 -29.01 -18.79
N ALA A 299 16.16 -29.27 -19.97
CA ALA A 299 15.93 -30.62 -20.47
C ALA A 299 17.24 -31.42 -20.61
N ALA A 300 18.31 -30.80 -21.10
CA ALA A 300 19.63 -31.41 -21.18
C ALA A 300 20.20 -31.77 -19.80
N LYS A 301 20.04 -30.89 -18.79
CA LYS A 301 20.43 -31.19 -17.40
C LYS A 301 19.65 -32.36 -16.82
N ILE A 302 18.35 -32.47 -17.12
CA ILE A 302 17.50 -33.59 -16.69
C ILE A 302 17.97 -34.90 -17.32
N LYS A 303 18.21 -34.91 -18.65
CA LYS A 303 18.74 -36.07 -19.36
C LYS A 303 20.10 -36.52 -18.83
N ALA A 304 20.92 -35.57 -18.37
CA ALA A 304 22.22 -35.84 -17.73
C ALA A 304 22.11 -36.26 -16.26
N GLY A 305 20.92 -36.34 -15.67
CA GLY A 305 20.70 -36.68 -14.26
C GLY A 305 21.10 -35.59 -13.27
N GLN A 306 21.28 -34.34 -13.74
CA GLN A 306 21.73 -33.20 -12.94
C GLN A 306 20.56 -32.38 -12.37
N ALA A 307 19.34 -32.61 -12.88
CA ALA A 307 18.12 -31.98 -12.41
C ALA A 307 16.96 -32.99 -12.47
N PRO A 308 15.97 -32.91 -11.56
CA PRO A 308 14.78 -33.75 -11.62
C PRO A 308 13.83 -33.28 -12.73
N GLN A 309 13.08 -34.22 -13.33
CA GLN A 309 12.02 -33.92 -14.30
C GLN A 309 10.87 -33.16 -13.61
N PRO A 310 10.50 -31.94 -14.05
CA PRO A 310 9.32 -31.24 -13.56
C PRO A 310 8.04 -31.88 -14.10
N ASP A 311 6.92 -31.66 -13.41
CA ASP A 311 5.58 -32.05 -13.88
C ASP A 311 4.96 -31.02 -14.84
N LEU A 312 5.42 -29.76 -14.75
CA LEU A 312 4.97 -28.63 -15.57
C LEU A 312 6.02 -27.52 -15.63
N VAL A 313 5.98 -26.73 -16.70
CA VAL A 313 6.87 -25.58 -16.93
C VAL A 313 6.07 -24.30 -17.08
N ILE A 314 6.59 -23.18 -16.59
CA ILE A 314 5.99 -21.85 -16.72
C ILE A 314 6.97 -20.90 -17.42
N TRP A 315 6.53 -20.31 -18.52
CA TRP A 315 7.19 -19.19 -19.19
C TRP A 315 6.54 -17.86 -18.80
N PRO A 316 7.25 -16.73 -18.91
CA PRO A 316 6.75 -15.42 -18.50
C PRO A 316 5.79 -14.81 -19.53
N GLU A 317 5.22 -13.65 -19.17
CA GLU A 317 4.42 -12.81 -20.05
C GLU A 317 5.23 -12.39 -21.28
N ASN A 318 4.62 -12.39 -22.46
CA ASN A 318 5.25 -12.05 -23.73
C ASN A 318 6.57 -12.80 -23.95
N SER A 319 6.63 -14.06 -23.52
CA SER A 319 7.72 -14.98 -23.84
C SER A 319 7.78 -15.29 -25.33
N SER A 320 6.64 -15.22 -26.03
CA SER A 320 6.56 -15.07 -27.48
C SER A 320 6.15 -13.63 -27.82
N ASP A 321 6.97 -12.96 -28.64
CA ASP A 321 6.71 -11.63 -29.18
C ASP A 321 5.85 -11.65 -30.47
N LEU A 322 5.66 -12.83 -31.03
CA LEU A 322 4.81 -13.11 -32.19
C LEU A 322 3.62 -13.99 -31.78
N ASP A 323 2.51 -13.82 -32.48
CA ASP A 323 1.32 -14.66 -32.29
C ASP A 323 1.59 -16.07 -32.81
N PRO A 324 1.66 -17.09 -31.93
CA PRO A 324 1.96 -18.44 -32.34
C PRO A 324 0.80 -19.12 -33.09
N TYR A 325 -0.42 -18.56 -33.08
CA TYR A 325 -1.53 -19.09 -33.87
C TYR A 325 -1.44 -18.68 -35.34
N SER A 326 -0.83 -17.54 -35.64
CA SER A 326 -0.70 -17.01 -37.00
C SER A 326 0.72 -17.10 -37.58
N ASP A 327 1.76 -17.17 -36.74
CA ASP A 327 3.16 -17.31 -37.15
C ASP A 327 3.67 -18.77 -37.01
N PRO A 328 3.94 -19.48 -38.13
CA PRO A 328 4.40 -20.86 -38.09
C PRO A 328 5.77 -21.05 -37.43
N LEU A 329 6.67 -20.06 -37.52
CA LEU A 329 8.00 -20.16 -36.93
C LEU A 329 7.91 -20.10 -35.40
N ALA A 330 7.08 -19.20 -34.87
CA ALA A 330 6.81 -19.14 -33.44
C ALA A 330 6.15 -20.44 -32.94
N TYR A 331 5.15 -20.94 -33.67
CA TYR A 331 4.48 -22.21 -33.34
C TYR A 331 5.46 -23.39 -33.26
N GLU A 332 6.31 -23.54 -34.28
CA GLU A 332 7.29 -24.63 -34.36
C GLU A 332 8.33 -24.53 -33.26
N ARG A 333 8.85 -23.32 -32.98
CA ARG A 333 9.85 -23.10 -31.94
C ARG A 333 9.33 -23.42 -30.54
N ILE A 334 8.11 -22.99 -30.22
CA ILE A 334 7.45 -23.33 -28.94
C ILE A 334 7.25 -24.85 -28.87
N THR A 335 6.71 -25.45 -29.94
CA THR A 335 6.45 -26.89 -29.99
C THR A 335 7.72 -27.72 -29.79
N GLU A 336 8.84 -27.31 -30.39
CA GLU A 336 10.13 -27.96 -30.21
C GLU A 336 10.60 -27.94 -28.75
N ALA A 337 10.59 -26.76 -28.11
CA ALA A 337 11.02 -26.60 -26.73
C ALA A 337 10.14 -27.42 -25.77
N VAL A 338 8.81 -27.37 -25.95
CA VAL A 338 7.84 -28.09 -25.12
C VAL A 338 7.97 -29.61 -25.30
N ARG A 339 8.19 -30.10 -26.54
CA ARG A 339 8.48 -31.52 -26.80
C ARG A 339 9.80 -31.97 -26.19
N THR A 340 10.82 -31.09 -26.20
CA THR A 340 12.14 -31.41 -25.68
C THR A 340 12.14 -31.57 -24.15
N ILE A 341 11.43 -30.70 -23.43
CA ILE A 341 11.25 -30.84 -21.98
C ILE A 341 10.23 -31.94 -21.62
N GLY A 342 9.30 -32.23 -22.53
CA GLY A 342 8.40 -33.39 -22.48
C GLY A 342 7.23 -33.26 -21.51
N VAL A 343 6.91 -32.06 -21.03
CA VAL A 343 5.81 -31.80 -20.10
C VAL A 343 5.00 -30.56 -20.47
N PRO A 344 3.73 -30.45 -20.05
CA PRO A 344 2.90 -29.29 -20.32
C PRO A 344 3.55 -27.98 -19.86
N THR A 345 3.49 -26.96 -20.72
CA THR A 345 4.13 -25.66 -20.49
C THR A 345 3.11 -24.54 -20.62
N LEU A 346 3.07 -23.61 -19.67
CA LEU A 346 2.34 -22.35 -19.83
C LEU A 346 3.21 -21.35 -20.59
N VAL A 347 2.73 -20.85 -21.72
CA VAL A 347 3.46 -19.96 -22.62
C VAL A 347 2.77 -18.60 -22.66
N GLY A 348 3.48 -17.53 -22.33
CA GLY A 348 2.94 -16.17 -22.46
C GLY A 348 3.18 -15.63 -23.86
N ALA A 349 2.14 -15.16 -24.54
CA ALA A 349 2.21 -14.65 -25.91
C ALA A 349 1.30 -13.43 -26.12
N LEU A 350 1.67 -12.58 -27.07
CA LEU A 350 0.74 -11.62 -27.67
C LEU A 350 0.05 -12.27 -28.86
N VAL A 351 -1.27 -12.25 -28.89
CA VAL A 351 -2.09 -12.82 -29.96
C VAL A 351 -2.97 -11.75 -30.60
N ASP A 352 -3.40 -11.98 -31.84
CA ASP A 352 -4.34 -11.10 -32.52
C ASP A 352 -5.67 -11.00 -31.74
N GLY A 353 -6.19 -9.77 -31.60
CA GLY A 353 -7.42 -9.52 -30.88
C GLY A 353 -8.68 -9.72 -31.73
N PRO A 354 -9.86 -9.31 -31.22
CA PRO A 354 -11.14 -9.48 -31.92
C PRO A 354 -11.25 -8.68 -33.23
N ASP A 355 -10.36 -7.71 -33.46
CA ASP A 355 -10.25 -6.95 -34.71
C ASP A 355 -8.80 -6.49 -34.95
N ALA A 356 -8.53 -5.96 -36.14
CA ALA A 356 -7.19 -5.54 -36.58
C ALA A 356 -6.60 -4.33 -35.82
N GLN A 357 -7.30 -3.76 -34.84
CA GLN A 357 -6.81 -2.66 -34.01
C GLN A 357 -6.45 -3.11 -32.58
N HIS A 358 -6.71 -4.36 -32.24
CA HIS A 358 -6.53 -4.89 -30.91
C HIS A 358 -5.65 -6.13 -30.90
N VAL A 359 -4.96 -6.31 -29.77
CA VAL A 359 -4.19 -7.51 -29.45
C VAL A 359 -4.65 -8.04 -28.09
N GLN A 360 -4.39 -9.31 -27.82
CA GLN A 360 -4.64 -9.94 -26.53
C GLN A 360 -3.32 -10.43 -25.93
N ASN A 361 -3.20 -10.33 -24.62
CA ASN A 361 -2.05 -10.83 -23.87
C ASN A 361 -2.49 -12.09 -23.15
N GLU A 362 -1.92 -13.22 -23.54
CA GLU A 362 -2.43 -14.54 -23.16
C GLU A 362 -1.39 -15.44 -22.53
N GLY A 363 -1.81 -16.19 -21.52
CA GLY A 363 -1.15 -17.40 -21.05
C GLY A 363 -1.79 -18.62 -21.70
N ILE A 364 -1.03 -19.37 -22.51
CA ILE A 364 -1.51 -20.50 -23.32
C ILE A 364 -0.92 -21.80 -22.75
N VAL A 365 -1.77 -22.77 -22.43
CA VAL A 365 -1.34 -24.13 -22.09
C VAL A 365 -0.89 -24.83 -23.37
N TRP A 366 0.38 -25.24 -23.41
CA TRP A 366 0.97 -25.97 -24.51
C TRP A 366 1.30 -27.40 -24.08
N ASP A 367 0.63 -28.38 -24.68
CA ASP A 367 0.86 -29.80 -24.44
C ASP A 367 1.92 -30.35 -25.41
N PRO A 368 2.89 -31.18 -24.96
CA PRO A 368 3.93 -31.72 -25.82
C PRO A 368 3.42 -32.63 -26.95
N ILE A 369 2.21 -33.19 -26.79
CA ILE A 369 1.59 -34.11 -27.76
C ILE A 369 0.57 -33.34 -28.61
N SER A 370 -0.41 -32.69 -27.99
CA SER A 370 -1.52 -32.07 -28.71
C SER A 370 -1.31 -30.61 -29.13
N GLY A 371 -0.25 -29.94 -28.66
CA GLY A 371 0.00 -28.53 -28.97
C GLY A 371 -0.81 -27.56 -28.08
N PRO A 372 -1.10 -26.32 -28.54
CA PRO A 372 -1.77 -25.31 -27.72
C PRO A 372 -3.23 -25.71 -27.41
N GLY A 373 -3.67 -25.42 -26.19
CA GLY A 373 -4.98 -25.78 -25.66
C GLY A 373 -5.68 -24.60 -24.95
N ALA A 374 -6.03 -24.81 -23.68
CA ALA A 374 -6.68 -23.79 -22.86
C ALA A 374 -5.79 -22.53 -22.74
N HIS A 375 -6.41 -21.36 -22.68
CA HIS A 375 -5.72 -20.07 -22.53
C HIS A 375 -6.44 -19.15 -21.56
N TYR A 376 -5.70 -18.18 -21.03
CA TYR A 376 -6.19 -17.07 -20.23
C TYR A 376 -5.80 -15.76 -20.89
N THR A 377 -6.76 -14.90 -21.19
CA THR A 377 -6.49 -13.52 -21.62
C THR A 377 -6.51 -12.58 -20.41
N LYS A 378 -5.48 -11.74 -20.30
CA LYS A 378 -5.37 -10.67 -19.30
C LYS A 378 -6.65 -9.83 -19.21
N GLN A 379 -7.24 -9.73 -18.02
CA GLN A 379 -8.47 -8.98 -17.72
C GLN A 379 -8.22 -7.49 -17.50
N HIS A 380 -7.06 -7.12 -16.93
CA HIS A 380 -6.76 -5.73 -16.57
C HIS A 380 -5.53 -5.18 -17.30
N PRO A 381 -5.71 -4.68 -18.54
CA PRO A 381 -4.66 -3.98 -19.26
C PRO A 381 -4.17 -2.74 -18.51
N VAL A 382 -2.88 -2.44 -18.61
CA VAL A 382 -2.23 -1.29 -17.96
C VAL A 382 -2.58 0.01 -18.70
N PRO A 383 -3.16 1.02 -18.03
CA PRO A 383 -3.41 2.32 -18.64
C PRO A 383 -2.11 2.99 -19.11
N PHE A 384 -2.14 3.55 -20.32
CA PHE A 384 -1.03 4.22 -21.02
C PHE A 384 0.16 3.33 -21.41
N GLY A 385 0.19 2.06 -20.99
CA GLY A 385 1.19 1.07 -21.40
C GLY A 385 0.64 0.06 -22.41
N GLU A 386 -0.54 -0.49 -22.13
CA GLU A 386 -1.20 -1.51 -22.96
C GLU A 386 -2.45 -0.97 -23.67
N TYR A 387 -3.05 0.10 -23.14
CA TYR A 387 -4.10 0.83 -23.84
C TYR A 387 -4.03 2.33 -23.55
N VAL A 388 -4.62 3.17 -24.41
CA VAL A 388 -4.63 4.64 -24.22
C VAL A 388 -6.04 5.13 -23.84
N PRO A 389 -6.30 5.50 -22.57
CA PRO A 389 -7.55 6.15 -22.19
C PRO A 389 -7.83 7.37 -23.07
N PHE A 390 -9.05 7.46 -23.64
CA PHE A 390 -9.42 8.53 -24.57
C PHE A 390 -8.42 8.72 -25.74
N ARG A 391 -7.92 7.62 -26.33
CA ARG A 391 -6.97 7.59 -27.46
C ARG A 391 -7.26 8.64 -28.54
N SER A 392 -8.53 8.81 -28.91
CA SER A 392 -8.98 9.76 -29.94
C SER A 392 -8.66 11.24 -29.66
N VAL A 393 -8.38 11.59 -28.40
CA VAL A 393 -7.99 12.94 -27.96
C VAL A 393 -6.51 12.95 -27.59
N LEU A 394 -6.08 12.02 -26.73
CA LEU A 394 -4.73 12.04 -26.16
C LEU A 394 -3.64 11.70 -27.17
N ALA A 395 -3.87 10.74 -28.07
CA ALA A 395 -2.87 10.35 -29.08
C ALA A 395 -2.63 11.44 -30.14
N LYS A 396 -3.52 12.42 -30.26
CA LYS A 396 -3.34 13.60 -31.14
C LYS A 396 -2.36 14.62 -30.57
N VAL A 397 -2.21 14.66 -29.24
CA VAL A 397 -1.40 15.67 -28.53
C VAL A 397 -0.09 15.07 -28.04
N ILE A 398 -0.11 13.80 -27.62
CA ILE A 398 1.02 13.10 -27.03
C ILE A 398 1.51 12.04 -28.01
N THR A 399 2.56 12.36 -28.77
CA THR A 399 3.08 11.52 -29.87
C THR A 399 3.64 10.18 -29.39
N ARG A 400 4.15 10.08 -28.16
CA ARG A 400 4.67 8.80 -27.60
C ARG A 400 3.62 7.68 -27.51
N PHE A 401 2.33 8.01 -27.50
CA PHE A 401 1.27 7.00 -27.49
C PHE A 401 1.19 6.20 -28.80
N GLN A 402 1.86 6.65 -29.86
CA GLN A 402 2.07 5.85 -31.07
C GLN A 402 2.89 4.58 -30.84
N ARG A 403 3.63 4.48 -29.72
CA ARG A 403 4.33 3.26 -29.32
C ARG A 403 3.38 2.14 -28.88
N VAL A 404 2.17 2.50 -28.46
CA VAL A 404 1.08 1.54 -28.21
C VAL A 404 0.27 1.46 -29.50
N ALA A 405 0.78 0.70 -30.48
CA ALA A 405 0.21 0.62 -31.82
C ALA A 405 -1.23 0.08 -31.80
N HIS A 406 -1.46 -0.97 -31.01
CA HIS A 406 -2.76 -1.60 -30.81
C HIS A 406 -3.15 -1.56 -29.33
N ASP A 407 -4.42 -1.33 -29.04
CA ASP A 407 -4.93 -1.39 -27.66
C ASP A 407 -5.10 -2.87 -27.26
N PHE A 408 -4.70 -3.21 -26.04
CA PHE A 408 -4.90 -4.55 -25.51
C PHE A 408 -6.37 -4.75 -25.17
N TYR A 409 -6.97 -5.82 -25.68
CA TYR A 409 -8.36 -6.17 -25.43
C TYR A 409 -8.49 -7.04 -24.16
N PRO A 410 -9.33 -6.64 -23.18
CA PRO A 410 -9.42 -7.36 -21.92
C PRO A 410 -10.16 -8.69 -22.06
N GLY A 411 -9.64 -9.71 -21.36
CA GLY A 411 -10.31 -10.98 -21.13
C GLY A 411 -11.53 -10.88 -20.21
N LYS A 412 -12.32 -11.95 -20.14
CA LYS A 412 -13.57 -12.01 -19.36
C LYS A 412 -13.65 -13.14 -18.33
N GLY A 413 -12.74 -14.11 -18.38
CA GLY A 413 -12.73 -15.27 -17.49
C GLY A 413 -11.52 -15.25 -16.56
N THR A 414 -11.58 -15.98 -15.45
CA THR A 414 -10.43 -16.17 -14.55
C THR A 414 -9.33 -17.01 -15.20
N GLY A 415 -8.08 -16.83 -14.78
CA GLY A 415 -6.93 -17.59 -15.28
C GLY A 415 -6.81 -19.02 -14.78
N VAL A 416 -7.92 -19.69 -14.44
CA VAL A 416 -7.89 -21.07 -13.94
C VAL A 416 -7.76 -22.05 -15.11
N MET A 417 -6.62 -22.73 -15.18
CA MET A 417 -6.31 -23.68 -16.26
C MET A 417 -5.69 -24.96 -15.70
N GLN A 418 -5.96 -26.09 -16.36
CA GLN A 418 -5.30 -27.36 -16.05
C GLN A 418 -3.95 -27.42 -16.77
N LEU A 419 -2.86 -27.59 -16.02
CA LEU A 419 -1.50 -27.70 -16.53
C LEU A 419 -0.82 -28.91 -15.86
N GLY A 420 -0.74 -30.02 -16.59
CA GLY A 420 -0.26 -31.29 -16.02
C GLY A 420 -1.12 -31.72 -14.82
N PRO A 421 -0.54 -32.04 -13.65
CA PRO A 421 -1.30 -32.41 -12.44
C PRO A 421 -1.90 -31.21 -11.69
N ALA A 422 -1.54 -29.97 -12.04
CA ALA A 422 -1.94 -28.77 -11.31
C ALA A 422 -3.07 -28.01 -12.02
N ARG A 423 -4.09 -27.59 -11.26
CA ARG A 423 -4.94 -26.46 -11.67
C ARG A 423 -4.24 -25.18 -11.25
N ILE A 424 -3.65 -24.48 -12.20
CA ILE A 424 -3.00 -23.19 -11.97
C ILE A 424 -4.07 -22.08 -11.96
N GLY A 425 -3.79 -21.00 -11.24
CA GLY A 425 -4.50 -19.74 -11.32
C GLY A 425 -3.55 -18.67 -11.83
N ASP A 426 -3.60 -18.39 -13.12
CA ASP A 426 -2.73 -17.41 -13.75
C ASP A 426 -3.26 -15.98 -13.58
N VAL A 427 -2.35 -15.06 -13.30
CA VAL A 427 -2.60 -13.61 -13.25
C VAL A 427 -1.42 -12.91 -13.92
N ILE A 428 -1.71 -12.06 -14.89
CA ILE A 428 -0.67 -11.52 -15.76
C ILE A 428 -0.22 -10.15 -15.24
N CYS A 429 1.04 -10.07 -14.82
CA CYS A 429 1.79 -8.85 -14.56
C CYS A 429 1.14 -7.93 -13.52
N PHE A 430 0.47 -6.87 -13.98
CA PHE A 430 -0.13 -5.83 -13.15
C PHE A 430 -1.31 -6.35 -12.32
N GLU A 431 -1.93 -7.44 -12.75
CA GLU A 431 -3.11 -8.05 -12.12
C GLU A 431 -2.87 -8.54 -10.69
N VAL A 432 -1.63 -8.91 -10.35
CA VAL A 432 -1.29 -9.38 -8.99
C VAL A 432 -1.57 -8.32 -7.92
N ALA A 433 -1.60 -7.04 -8.30
CA ALA A 433 -1.89 -5.93 -7.41
C ALA A 433 -3.39 -5.77 -7.11
N TYR A 434 -4.28 -6.45 -7.85
CA TYR A 434 -5.73 -6.33 -7.73
C TYR A 434 -6.34 -7.45 -6.88
N ASP A 435 -6.96 -7.07 -5.76
CA ASP A 435 -7.54 -8.01 -4.80
C ASP A 435 -8.61 -8.91 -5.42
N GLU A 436 -9.41 -8.38 -6.35
CA GLU A 436 -10.52 -9.11 -6.99
C GLU A 436 -10.04 -10.19 -7.95
N ILE A 437 -9.12 -9.85 -8.86
CA ILE A 437 -8.63 -10.79 -9.88
C ILE A 437 -7.99 -12.01 -9.24
N VAL A 438 -7.10 -11.79 -8.26
CA VAL A 438 -6.39 -12.90 -7.60
C VAL A 438 -7.37 -13.75 -6.78
N ARG A 439 -8.27 -13.10 -6.03
CA ARG A 439 -9.28 -13.81 -5.22
C ARG A 439 -10.20 -14.67 -6.08
N ASP A 440 -10.71 -14.13 -7.17
CA ASP A 440 -11.68 -14.81 -8.01
C ASP A 440 -11.02 -16.01 -8.70
N THR A 441 -9.78 -15.86 -9.19
CA THR A 441 -8.96 -16.96 -9.71
C THR A 441 -8.74 -18.08 -8.67
N VAL A 442 -8.50 -17.75 -7.39
CA VAL A 442 -8.39 -18.77 -6.33
C VAL A 442 -9.74 -19.39 -6.02
N ASN A 443 -10.81 -18.59 -5.99
CA ASN A 443 -12.16 -19.04 -5.66
C ASN A 443 -12.75 -19.98 -6.72
N ASP A 444 -12.34 -19.80 -7.98
CA ASP A 444 -12.73 -20.63 -9.13
C ASP A 444 -11.88 -21.89 -9.29
N GLY A 445 -10.90 -22.10 -8.41
CA GLY A 445 -10.23 -23.39 -8.23
C GLY A 445 -8.74 -23.43 -8.50
N GLY A 446 -8.08 -22.27 -8.63
CA GLY A 446 -6.62 -22.17 -8.68
C GLY A 446 -5.95 -22.76 -7.43
N ARG A 447 -5.17 -23.84 -7.62
CA ARG A 447 -4.49 -24.58 -6.53
C ARG A 447 -3.07 -24.07 -6.25
N VAL A 448 -2.52 -23.32 -7.21
CA VAL A 448 -1.26 -22.57 -7.18
C VAL A 448 -1.47 -21.31 -8.00
N LEU A 449 -0.86 -20.20 -7.61
CA LEU A 449 -0.93 -18.95 -8.38
C LEU A 449 0.29 -18.84 -9.30
N VAL A 450 0.09 -18.41 -10.53
CA VAL A 450 1.14 -18.09 -11.48
C VAL A 450 1.06 -16.60 -11.78
N VAL A 451 2.20 -15.92 -11.72
CA VAL A 451 2.35 -14.52 -12.09
C VAL A 451 3.26 -14.45 -13.30
N GLN A 452 2.69 -14.47 -14.50
CA GLN A 452 3.42 -14.22 -15.74
C GLN A 452 3.68 -12.72 -15.85
N THR A 453 4.95 -12.30 -15.91
CA THR A 453 5.29 -10.87 -15.92
C THR A 453 6.46 -10.54 -16.83
N ASN A 454 6.37 -9.40 -17.52
CA ASN A 454 7.46 -8.85 -18.30
C ASN A 454 7.93 -7.53 -17.69
N ASN A 455 8.93 -7.62 -16.82
CA ASN A 455 9.52 -6.44 -16.19
C ASN A 455 10.69 -5.84 -16.99
N ALA A 456 10.90 -6.21 -18.25
CA ALA A 456 12.04 -5.73 -19.04
C ALA A 456 12.10 -4.20 -19.14
N THR A 457 10.93 -3.55 -19.22
CA THR A 457 10.81 -2.10 -19.22
C THR A 457 11.29 -1.46 -17.91
N TYR A 458 11.14 -2.15 -16.78
CA TYR A 458 11.41 -1.61 -15.44
C TYR A 458 12.60 -2.27 -14.75
N ALA A 459 13.43 -3.01 -15.49
CA ALA A 459 14.58 -3.70 -14.94
C ALA A 459 15.54 -2.72 -14.25
N ARG A 460 16.12 -3.14 -13.12
CA ARG A 460 16.99 -2.33 -12.22
C ARG A 460 16.31 -1.11 -11.60
N SER A 461 14.98 -1.09 -11.57
CA SER A 461 14.19 -0.10 -10.83
C SER A 461 13.56 -0.73 -9.58
N GLY A 462 12.77 0.03 -8.82
CA GLY A 462 12.03 -0.54 -7.68
C GLY A 462 10.82 -1.40 -8.05
N GLN A 463 10.38 -1.41 -9.31
CA GLN A 463 9.13 -2.07 -9.70
C GLN A 463 9.15 -3.61 -9.54
N PRO A 464 10.21 -4.34 -9.96
CA PRO A 464 10.29 -5.79 -9.76
C PRO A 464 10.22 -6.19 -8.29
N ASP A 465 10.92 -5.48 -7.41
CA ASP A 465 10.87 -5.73 -5.96
C ASP A 465 9.49 -5.42 -5.37
N GLN A 466 8.82 -4.35 -5.83
CA GLN A 466 7.46 -4.01 -5.41
C GLN A 466 6.45 -5.10 -5.81
N GLN A 467 6.53 -5.62 -7.04
CA GLN A 467 5.66 -6.70 -7.52
C GLN A 467 5.94 -8.03 -6.79
N LEU A 468 7.21 -8.33 -6.50
CA LEU A 468 7.60 -9.46 -5.66
C LEU A 468 6.94 -9.36 -4.28
N ALA A 469 6.99 -8.19 -3.63
CA ALA A 469 6.35 -7.97 -2.34
C ALA A 469 4.83 -8.18 -2.40
N MET A 470 4.16 -7.66 -3.42
CA MET A 470 2.71 -7.89 -3.63
C MET A 470 2.40 -9.38 -3.73
N SER A 471 3.19 -10.12 -4.51
CA SER A 471 3.04 -11.56 -4.70
C SER A 471 3.20 -12.34 -3.39
N ARG A 472 4.11 -11.90 -2.50
CA ARG A 472 4.25 -12.49 -1.16
C ARG A 472 3.02 -12.29 -0.29
N LEU A 473 2.39 -11.11 -0.37
CA LEU A 473 1.13 -10.87 0.32
C LEU A 473 0.03 -11.80 -0.20
N ARG A 474 -0.08 -11.94 -1.53
CA ARG A 474 -1.07 -12.83 -2.16
C ARG A 474 -0.90 -14.29 -1.76
N ALA A 475 0.35 -14.75 -1.62
CA ALA A 475 0.64 -16.10 -1.14
C ALA A 475 -0.02 -16.37 0.23
N VAL A 476 0.13 -15.43 1.18
CA VAL A 476 -0.43 -15.52 2.53
C VAL A 476 -1.95 -15.31 2.53
N GLU A 477 -2.44 -14.33 1.78
CA GLU A 477 -3.86 -14.00 1.68
C GLU A 477 -4.70 -15.19 1.23
N HIS A 478 -4.22 -15.92 0.22
CA HIS A 478 -4.93 -17.04 -0.39
C HIS A 478 -4.45 -18.40 0.11
N GLY A 479 -3.37 -18.44 0.92
CA GLY A 479 -2.73 -19.69 1.33
C GLY A 479 -2.37 -20.53 0.10
N ARG A 480 -1.67 -19.93 -0.86
CA ARG A 480 -1.25 -20.56 -2.12
C ARG A 480 0.24 -20.33 -2.35
N ALA A 481 0.90 -21.32 -2.95
CA ALA A 481 2.21 -21.05 -3.52
C ALA A 481 2.03 -20.10 -4.72
N VAL A 482 2.99 -19.20 -4.92
CA VAL A 482 3.00 -18.24 -6.02
C VAL A 482 4.27 -18.44 -6.84
N LEU A 483 4.10 -18.66 -8.14
CA LEU A 483 5.19 -18.83 -9.11
C LEU A 483 5.29 -17.57 -9.95
N ILE A 484 6.34 -16.78 -9.74
CA ILE A 484 6.58 -15.58 -10.54
C ILE A 484 7.52 -15.97 -11.68
N ALA A 485 7.01 -15.93 -12.91
CA ALA A 485 7.78 -16.10 -14.12
C ALA A 485 8.01 -14.73 -14.74
N ALA A 486 9.23 -14.22 -14.62
CA ALA A 486 9.63 -12.92 -15.17
C ALA A 486 10.49 -13.09 -16.42
N THR A 487 10.26 -12.28 -17.46
CA THR A 487 11.11 -12.29 -18.68
C THR A 487 12.55 -11.94 -18.36
N SER A 488 12.76 -10.85 -17.62
CA SER A 488 14.08 -10.33 -17.24
C SER A 488 14.11 -9.65 -15.86
N GLY A 489 12.98 -9.64 -15.15
CA GLY A 489 12.87 -9.17 -13.77
C GLY A 489 13.29 -10.24 -12.76
N ILE A 490 12.58 -10.28 -11.63
CA ILE A 490 12.80 -11.28 -10.58
C ILE A 490 11.78 -12.41 -10.77
N SER A 491 12.26 -13.58 -11.21
CA SER A 491 11.50 -14.82 -11.08
C SER A 491 11.66 -15.36 -9.66
N ALA A 492 10.60 -15.92 -9.09
CA ALA A 492 10.62 -16.42 -7.73
C ALA A 492 9.59 -17.52 -7.48
N ILE A 493 9.88 -18.36 -6.49
CA ILE A 493 8.94 -19.34 -5.94
C ILE A 493 8.65 -18.94 -4.50
N ILE A 494 7.38 -18.64 -4.22
CA ILE A 494 6.92 -18.20 -2.91
C ILE A 494 6.02 -19.28 -2.31
N ARG A 495 6.29 -19.67 -1.06
CA ARG A 495 5.49 -20.64 -0.31
C ARG A 495 4.19 -20.00 0.21
N PRO A 496 3.16 -20.81 0.56
CA PRO A 496 1.88 -20.28 1.07
C PRO A 496 1.95 -19.41 2.34
N ASP A 497 3.08 -19.42 3.06
CA ASP A 497 3.33 -18.55 4.22
C ASP A 497 4.01 -17.22 3.85
N GLY A 498 4.23 -16.96 2.56
CA GLY A 498 4.88 -15.75 2.06
C GLY A 498 6.41 -15.79 2.14
N SER A 499 7.01 -16.91 2.53
CA SER A 499 8.46 -17.10 2.45
C SER A 499 8.90 -17.31 1.00
N ILE A 500 10.02 -16.68 0.63
CA ILE A 500 10.65 -16.87 -0.68
C ILE A 500 11.54 -18.11 -0.57
N GLU A 501 11.22 -19.15 -1.33
CA GLU A 501 12.03 -20.36 -1.38
C GLU A 501 13.26 -20.17 -2.28
N SER A 502 13.05 -19.59 -3.46
CA SER A 502 14.10 -19.28 -4.41
C SER A 502 13.72 -18.05 -5.24
N ARG A 503 14.73 -17.32 -5.71
CA ARG A 503 14.57 -16.20 -6.63
C ARG A 503 15.79 -16.04 -7.53
N THR A 504 15.59 -15.49 -8.71
CA THR A 504 16.66 -15.10 -9.64
C THR A 504 17.15 -13.68 -9.33
N SER A 505 18.31 -13.34 -9.91
CA SER A 505 18.68 -11.94 -10.13
C SER A 505 17.96 -11.41 -11.35
N GLU A 506 17.82 -10.08 -11.45
CA GLU A 506 17.36 -9.45 -12.70
C GLU A 506 18.39 -9.62 -13.83
N LEU A 507 17.91 -9.55 -15.07
CA LEU A 507 18.70 -9.54 -16.30
C LEU A 507 19.65 -10.73 -16.45
N THR A 508 19.21 -11.90 -16.01
CA THR A 508 19.93 -13.17 -16.16
C THR A 508 19.03 -14.22 -16.81
N ALA A 509 19.62 -15.18 -17.51
CA ALA A 509 18.92 -16.39 -17.93
C ALA A 509 19.02 -17.43 -16.80
N ALA A 510 17.90 -18.04 -16.42
CA ALA A 510 17.85 -19.00 -15.33
C ALA A 510 16.58 -19.87 -15.38
N ALA A 511 16.67 -21.05 -14.77
CA ALA A 511 15.53 -21.89 -14.43
C ALA A 511 15.47 -22.08 -12.90
N LEU A 512 14.29 -21.87 -12.32
CA LEU A 512 14.00 -22.24 -10.92
C LEU A 512 13.18 -23.52 -10.91
N SER A 513 13.42 -24.40 -9.94
CA SER A 513 12.59 -25.59 -9.75
C SER A 513 12.31 -25.84 -8.28
N ALA A 514 11.08 -26.26 -7.96
CA ALA A 514 10.69 -26.63 -6.60
C ALA A 514 9.49 -27.59 -6.60
N ASP A 515 9.33 -28.31 -5.51
CA ASP A 515 8.10 -29.03 -5.19
C ASP A 515 7.16 -28.10 -4.42
N VAL A 516 6.04 -27.72 -5.05
CA VAL A 516 5.08 -26.78 -4.47
C VAL A 516 3.79 -27.46 -4.05
N PRO A 517 3.17 -27.05 -2.92
CA PRO A 517 1.91 -27.60 -2.47
C PRO A 517 0.74 -27.14 -3.37
N LEU A 518 -0.08 -28.08 -3.82
CA LEU A 518 -1.34 -27.81 -4.52
C LEU A 518 -2.50 -27.79 -3.53
N ARG A 519 -3.05 -26.61 -3.24
CA ARG A 519 -4.04 -26.45 -2.17
C ARG A 519 -5.44 -26.18 -2.71
N ASP A 520 -6.46 -26.78 -2.10
CA ASP A 520 -7.88 -26.49 -2.39
C ASP A 520 -8.55 -25.67 -1.28
N GLY A 521 -7.95 -25.63 -0.09
CA GLY A 521 -8.52 -24.93 1.07
C GLY A 521 -8.56 -23.41 0.86
N LYS A 522 -9.68 -22.79 1.27
CA LYS A 522 -9.89 -21.33 1.23
C LYS A 522 -9.57 -20.70 2.59
N THR A 523 -8.85 -19.59 2.61
CA THR A 523 -8.60 -18.77 3.81
C THR A 523 -9.89 -18.08 4.25
N LEU A 524 -9.85 -17.36 5.38
CA LEU A 524 -11.01 -16.56 5.77
C LEU A 524 -11.15 -15.33 4.86
N ALA A 525 -10.04 -14.76 4.38
CA ALA A 525 -10.05 -13.69 3.39
C ALA A 525 -10.77 -14.10 2.09
N ASP A 526 -10.47 -15.29 1.57
CA ASP A 526 -11.15 -15.84 0.38
C ASP A 526 -12.68 -15.91 0.55
N ARG A 527 -13.13 -16.30 1.76
CA ARG A 527 -14.54 -16.47 2.09
C ARG A 527 -15.26 -15.15 2.33
N LEU A 528 -14.60 -14.18 2.96
CA LEU A 528 -15.17 -12.87 3.25
C LEU A 528 -15.15 -11.95 2.01
N GLY A 529 -14.27 -12.22 1.06
CA GLY A 529 -14.13 -11.42 -0.15
C GLY A 529 -13.86 -9.95 0.15
N ALA A 530 -14.52 -9.05 -0.59
CA ALA A 530 -14.36 -7.61 -0.42
C ALA A 530 -15.07 -7.03 0.82
N ALA A 531 -15.82 -7.84 1.59
CA ALA A 531 -16.64 -7.33 2.70
C ALA A 531 -15.85 -6.56 3.77
N PRO A 532 -14.64 -6.99 4.21
CA PRO A 532 -13.85 -6.23 5.18
C PRO A 532 -13.45 -4.85 4.67
N GLU A 533 -13.05 -4.76 3.39
CA GLU A 533 -12.68 -3.50 2.73
C GLU A 533 -13.86 -2.52 2.73
N TRP A 534 -15.01 -2.97 2.22
CA TRP A 534 -16.23 -2.17 2.14
C TRP A 534 -16.71 -1.72 3.51
N ALA A 535 -16.72 -2.61 4.50
CA ALA A 535 -17.14 -2.27 5.86
C ALA A 535 -16.25 -1.17 6.46
N LEU A 536 -14.93 -1.30 6.34
CA LEU A 536 -13.97 -0.32 6.85
C LEU A 536 -14.07 1.02 6.11
N ALA A 537 -14.23 0.98 4.78
CA ALA A 537 -14.40 2.17 3.96
C ALA A 537 -15.69 2.95 4.31
N VAL A 538 -16.82 2.24 4.42
CA VAL A 538 -18.10 2.83 4.81
C VAL A 538 -18.03 3.42 6.22
N ILE A 539 -17.41 2.73 7.18
CA ILE A 539 -17.21 3.25 8.53
C ILE A 539 -16.39 4.55 8.50
N GLY A 540 -15.33 4.61 7.69
CA GLY A 540 -14.51 5.82 7.51
C GLY A 540 -15.33 7.01 6.99
N LEU A 541 -16.15 6.78 5.96
CA LEU A 541 -17.04 7.80 5.39
C LEU A 541 -18.10 8.27 6.38
N LEU A 542 -18.74 7.34 7.09
CA LEU A 542 -19.75 7.65 8.12
C LEU A 542 -19.13 8.47 9.27
N ALA A 543 -17.89 8.18 9.67
CA ALA A 543 -17.17 8.96 10.67
C ALA A 543 -16.93 10.41 10.20
N CYS A 544 -16.58 10.62 8.93
CA CYS A 544 -16.50 11.97 8.35
C CYS A 544 -17.84 12.69 8.39
N GLY A 545 -18.93 12.02 8.01
CA GLY A 545 -20.30 12.56 8.09
C GLY A 545 -20.68 12.96 9.53
N ALA A 546 -20.41 12.10 10.51
CA ALA A 546 -20.69 12.37 11.92
C ALA A 546 -19.89 13.58 12.43
N ALA A 547 -18.61 13.70 12.05
CA ALA A 547 -17.77 14.84 12.42
C ALA A 547 -18.33 16.17 11.88
N VAL A 548 -18.82 16.19 10.64
CA VAL A 548 -19.44 17.37 10.03
C VAL A 548 -20.76 17.72 10.72
N LEU A 549 -21.60 16.73 11.02
CA LEU A 549 -22.89 16.94 11.70
C LEU A 549 -22.70 17.51 13.12
N ILE A 550 -21.74 16.97 13.88
CA ILE A 550 -21.42 17.46 15.23
C ILE A 550 -20.91 18.90 15.19
N GLU A 551 -20.06 19.24 14.22
CA GLU A 551 -19.55 20.60 14.06
C GLU A 551 -20.67 21.60 13.70
N ARG A 552 -21.59 21.20 12.81
CA ARG A 552 -22.75 22.03 12.46
C ARG A 552 -23.65 22.30 13.66
N ARG A 553 -23.91 21.28 14.50
CA ARG A 553 -24.73 21.43 15.72
C ARG A 553 -24.08 22.29 16.81
N ARG A 554 -22.74 22.45 16.78
CA ARG A 554 -21.99 23.27 17.74
C ARG A 554 -21.88 24.74 17.34
N ARG A 555 -22.22 25.11 16.10
CA ARG A 555 -22.35 26.51 15.72
C ARG A 555 -23.71 26.99 16.23
N PRO A 556 -23.78 27.90 17.22
CA PRO A 556 -25.04 28.52 17.57
C PRO A 556 -25.60 29.18 16.30
N GLY A 557 -26.87 28.95 16.00
CA GLY A 557 -27.56 29.71 14.97
C GLY A 557 -27.31 31.20 15.24
N SER A 558 -26.94 31.94 14.21
CA SER A 558 -27.04 33.39 14.20
C SER A 558 -28.51 33.73 14.47
N GLY A 559 -28.85 33.87 15.75
CA GLY A 559 -30.19 34.23 16.19
C GLY A 559 -30.54 35.57 15.54
N THR A 560 -31.61 35.53 14.76
CA THR A 560 -32.46 36.66 14.43
C THR A 560 -32.53 37.62 15.63
N GLN A 561 -32.05 38.85 15.45
CA GLN A 561 -32.34 39.90 16.42
C GLN A 561 -33.86 40.11 16.47
N PRO A 562 -34.47 40.27 17.66
CA PRO A 562 -35.87 40.65 17.77
C PRO A 562 -36.07 42.02 17.10
N THR A 563 -37.10 42.09 16.27
CA THR A 563 -37.67 43.29 15.66
C THR A 563 -37.71 44.48 16.61
N ALA A 564 -37.13 45.61 16.19
CA ALA A 564 -37.35 46.90 16.83
C ALA A 564 -38.82 47.32 16.66
N GLU A 565 -39.48 47.66 17.75
CA GLU A 565 -40.79 48.33 17.75
C GLU A 565 -40.69 49.72 17.10
N PRO A 566 -41.76 50.19 16.42
CA PRO A 566 -41.80 51.53 15.84
C PRO A 566 -42.10 52.58 16.93
N LEU A 567 -41.24 53.60 17.02
CA LEU A 567 -41.51 54.79 17.82
C LEU A 567 -42.69 55.58 17.22
N SER A 568 -43.76 55.69 18.01
CA SER A 568 -44.90 56.56 17.78
C SER A 568 -44.48 58.04 17.78
N THR A 569 -44.73 58.73 16.68
CA THR A 569 -44.75 60.20 16.56
C THR A 569 -45.91 60.79 17.38
N VAL A 570 -45.61 61.71 18.29
CA VAL A 570 -46.58 62.67 18.84
C VAL A 570 -46.16 64.05 18.34
N ALA A 571 -47.01 64.67 17.54
CA ALA A 571 -47.01 66.10 17.21
C ALA A 571 -47.83 66.86 18.29
N PRO A 572 -47.71 68.19 18.45
CA PRO A 572 -47.95 69.18 17.38
C PRO A 572 -46.73 69.98 16.94
#